data_AF-A0A7Y4U114-F1
#
_entry.id   AF-A0A7Y4U114-F1
#
_cell.length_a   1.000
_cell.length_b   1.000
_cell.length_c   1.000
_cell.angle_alpha   90.00
_cell.angle_beta   90.00
_cell.angle_gamma   90.00
#
_symmetry.space_group_name_H-M   'P 1'
#
loop_
_entity.id
_entity.type
_entity.pdbx_description
1 polymer ?
#
loop_
_entity_poly.entity_id
_entity_poly.type
_entity_poly.pdbx_seq_one_letter_code
_entity_poly.pdbx_strand_id
1 'polypeptide(L)' 'MKGLRAFGEEYPRARRIVVTRAARKRITDDNIEIYPWQQFLEELWAGTLFST' A
#
# COMPACT_ATOMS: atom_id res chain seq x y z
N MET A 1 -11.86 2.09 -6.43
CA MET A 1 -10.51 2.70 -6.40
C MET A 1 -10.12 3.20 -7.79
N LYS A 2 -10.83 4.20 -8.36
CA LYS A 2 -10.53 4.69 -9.72
C LYS A 2 -9.30 5.61 -9.75
N GLY A 3 -9.23 6.58 -8.82
CA GLY A 3 -8.10 7.53 -8.74
C GLY A 3 -6.74 6.87 -8.52
N LEU A 4 -6.64 5.92 -7.60
CA LEU A 4 -5.38 5.20 -7.35
C LEU A 4 -4.94 4.32 -8.52
N ARG A 5 -5.88 3.84 -9.34
CA ARG A 5 -5.59 3.10 -10.57
C ARG A 5 -5.04 4.03 -11.66
N ALA A 6 -5.72 5.14 -11.91
CA ALA A 6 -5.26 6.18 -12.83
C ALA A 6 -3.86 6.72 -12.44
N PHE A 7 -3.63 6.95 -11.15
CA PHE A 7 -2.31 7.31 -10.64
C PHE A 7 -1.25 6.25 -10.93
N GLY A 8 -1.59 4.96 -10.84
CA GLY A 8 -0.68 3.87 -11.20
C GLY A 8 -0.38 3.77 -12.69
N GLU A 9 -1.30 4.18 -13.55
CA GLU A 9 -1.09 4.27 -15.00
C GLU A 9 -0.10 5.40 -15.34
N GLU A 10 -0.22 6.55 -14.66
CA GLU A 10 0.70 7.69 -14.82
C GLU A 10 2.07 7.46 -14.17
N TYR A 11 2.09 6.77 -13.01
CA TYR A 11 3.29 6.51 -12.22
C TYR A 11 3.48 5.00 -11.95
N PRO A 12 3.87 4.19 -12.96
CA PRO A 12 3.92 2.73 -12.85
C PRO A 12 4.95 2.20 -11.85
N ARG A 13 5.95 3.02 -11.49
CA ARG A 13 6.96 2.68 -10.47
C ARG A 13 6.51 3.04 -9.04
N ALA A 14 5.40 3.76 -8.88
CA ALA A 14 4.91 4.14 -7.56
C ALA A 14 4.29 2.93 -6.85
N ARG A 15 4.74 2.69 -5.62
CA ARG A 15 4.14 1.70 -4.73
C ARG A 15 2.77 2.21 -4.29
N ARG A 16 1.70 1.46 -4.57
CA ARG A 16 0.31 1.86 -4.30
C ARG A 16 -0.20 1.11 -3.08
N ILE A 17 -0.35 1.82 -1.97
CA ILE A 17 -0.77 1.26 -0.68
C ILE A 17 -2.07 1.91 -0.22
N VAL A 18 -3.01 1.10 0.25
CA VAL A 18 -4.25 1.53 0.90
C VAL A 18 -4.22 1.05 2.33
N VAL A 19 -4.10 2.00 3.26
CA VAL A 19 -4.14 1.73 4.69
C VAL A 19 -5.59 1.68 5.17
N THR A 20 -5.98 0.63 5.88
CA THR A 20 -7.37 0.35 6.26
C THR A 20 -7.47 -0.31 7.63
N ARG A 21 -8.70 -0.43 8.14
CA ARG A 21 -9.03 -1.20 9.35
C ARG A 21 -9.28 -2.68 9.07
N ALA A 22 -9.03 -3.16 7.84
CA ALA A 22 -9.17 -4.56 7.50
C ALA A 22 -8.19 -5.42 8.32
N ALA A 23 -8.62 -6.63 8.69
CA ALA A 23 -7.86 -7.49 9.58
C ALA A 23 -6.65 -8.17 8.93
N ARG A 24 -6.54 -8.16 7.59
CA ARG A 24 -5.49 -8.90 6.86
C ARG A 24 -4.90 -8.09 5.72
N LYS A 25 -3.58 -8.12 5.64
CA LYS A 25 -2.82 -7.63 4.49
C LYS A 25 -3.12 -8.49 3.27
N ARG A 26 -3.32 -7.85 2.11
CA ARG A 26 -3.53 -8.53 0.82
C ARG A 26 -3.12 -7.63 -0.34
N ILE A 27 -2.97 -8.23 -1.51
CA ILE A 27 -2.65 -7.53 -2.76
C ILE A 27 -3.79 -7.80 -3.75
N THR A 28 -4.24 -6.78 -4.47
CA THR A 28 -5.23 -6.92 -5.55
C THR A 28 -4.55 -7.39 -6.85
N ASP A 29 -5.34 -7.87 -7.81
CA ASP A 29 -4.81 -8.34 -9.11
C ASP A 29 -4.03 -7.25 -9.88
N ASP A 30 -4.34 -5.97 -9.62
CA ASP A 30 -3.66 -4.81 -10.20
C ASP A 30 -2.53 -4.24 -9.32
N ASN A 31 -2.00 -5.04 -8.40
CA ASN A 31 -0.84 -4.75 -7.55
C ASN A 31 -1.03 -3.53 -6.61
N ILE A 32 -2.23 -3.37 -6.05
CA ILE A 32 -2.49 -2.43 -4.94
C ILE A 32 -2.39 -3.20 -3.63
N GLU A 33 -1.51 -2.76 -2.74
CA GLU A 33 -1.37 -3.31 -1.40
C GLU A 33 -2.46 -2.77 -0.48
N ILE A 34 -3.24 -3.65 0.13
CA ILE A 34 -4.20 -3.30 1.18
C ILE A 34 -3.57 -3.67 2.52
N TYR A 35 -3.32 -2.67 3.35
CA TYR A 35 -2.56 -2.79 4.60
C TYR A 35 -3.45 -2.54 5.83
N PRO A 36 -3.43 -3.40 6.85
CA PRO A 36 -3.92 -3.05 8.18
C PRO A 36 -3.12 -1.88 8.76
N TRP A 37 -3.80 -0.91 9.35
CA TRP A 37 -3.16 0.30 9.86
C TRP A 37 -2.10 0.01 10.94
N GLN A 38 -2.33 -0.98 11.81
CA GLN A 38 -1.38 -1.34 12.87
C GLN A 38 -0.05 -1.79 12.27
N GLN A 39 -0.13 -2.79 11.38
CA GLN A 39 1.04 -3.33 10.70
C GLN A 39 1.75 -2.26 9.85
N PHE A 40 1.00 -1.39 9.16
CA PHE A 40 1.58 -0.31 8.37
C PHE A 40 2.40 0.65 9.24
N LEU A 41 1.86 1.10 10.38
CA LEU A 41 2.53 2.03 11.27
C LEU A 41 3.72 1.38 11.98
N GLU A 42 3.60 0.11 12.38
CA GLU A 42 4.69 -0.66 12.97
C GLU A 42 5.89 -0.72 12.01
N GLU A 43 5.66 -1.11 10.75
CA GLU A 43 6.73 -1.20 9.75
C GLU A 43 7.27 0.18 9.33
N LEU A 44 6.41 1.20 9.26
CA LEU A 44 6.82 2.57 8.97
C LEU A 44 7.78 3.11 10.04
N TRP A 45 7.43 2.95 11.32
CA TRP A 45 8.26 3.41 12.44
C TRP A 45 9.46 2.53 12.74
N ALA A 46 9.43 1.25 12.35
CA ALA A 46 10.61 0.40 12.34
C ALA A 46 11.61 0.75 11.21
N GLY A 47 11.21 1.60 10.25
CA GLY A 47 12.04 1.94 9.08
C GLY A 47 12.14 0.81 8.04
N THR A 48 11.31 -0.23 8.15
CA THR A 48 11.35 -1.39 7.23
C THR A 48 10.44 -1.19 6.02
N LEU A 49 9.52 -0.23 6.06
CA LEU A 49 8.54 -0.03 4.99
C LEU A 49 9.12 0.65 3.74
N PHE A 50 10.09 1.56 3.93
CA PHE A 50 10.75 2.34 2.88
C PHE A 50 12.26 2.35 3.07
N SER A 51 12.88 1.17 3.14
CA SER A 51 14.35 1.12 3.06
C SER A 51 14.80 1.50 1.65
N THR A 52 15.79 2.39 1.59
CA THR A 52 16.60 2.67 0.39
C THR A 52 17.33 1.41 -0.08
#